data_AF-A0AAQ3NCX9-F1
#
_entry.id   AF-A0AAQ3NCX9-F1
#
_cell.length_a   1.000
_cell.length_b   1.000
_cell.length_c   1.000
_cell.angle_alpha   90.00
_cell.angle_beta   90.00
_cell.angle_gamma   90.00
#
_symmetry.space_group_name_H-M   'P 1'
#
loop_
_entity.id
_entity.type
_entity.pdbx_description
1 polymer ?
#
loop_
_entity_poly.entity_id
_entity_poly.type
_entity_poly.pdbx_seq_one_letter_code
_entity_poly.pdbx_strand_id
1 'polypeptide(L)'
;MVRLSHQRRNGPSNTTSVAVALRNGKFKRKSHGSDNDRNINVKGMRLVISAACVLVLFSCAAAYDPLDPNGNVTIKWDVVSWTPDGYVAVVTMSNFQMFRHIMNPGWTLSWTWAKKEVIWSMVGAQTTEQGDCSKFKGNVPHCCKKTPTVVDLLPGVPYNQQFSNCCKGGVVAAWGQDPSAAVSSFQVSIGLAGTSNKTVKLPKNFTLLGPGPGYTCGPAKVVPSTVFLTPDKRRKTQALMTWNVTCTYSQFLARKNPGCCVSLSSFYNETITPCPSCACGCQNRRNCVKSDSKRINMVGIHTPKKDNEPLLQCTHHMCPIRVHWHVKLNYKDYWRVKVAVTNFNYRMNYSLWTLAVQHPNLNNVTQVFSFDYKPLLPYESINDTGMFFGMKYFNDLLMEAGPTGNVQSEILLQKDKDTFTLKQGWAFPRKVYFNGEECMLPPPDTYPILPNSAPVNLFNFPKFIFTMLVMLAVL
;
A
#
# COMPACT_ATOMS: atom_id res chain seq x y z
N MET A 1 -63.55 19.10 -48.24
CA MET A 1 -64.09 20.45 -48.55
C MET A 1 -63.20 21.46 -47.86
N VAL A 2 -62.32 22.18 -48.57
CA VAL A 2 -62.61 23.44 -49.31
C VAL A 2 -63.18 24.49 -48.34
N ARG A 3 -62.34 25.41 -47.83
CA ARG A 3 -62.13 26.82 -48.31
C ARG A 3 -63.43 27.65 -48.22
N LEU A 4 -63.52 28.68 -47.38
CA LEU A 4 -63.23 30.13 -47.58
C LEU A 4 -64.12 30.87 -46.55
N SER A 5 -63.95 32.11 -46.06
CA SER A 5 -63.20 33.33 -46.41
C SER A 5 -63.48 34.37 -45.30
N HIS A 6 -62.53 35.24 -44.91
CA HIS A 6 -62.48 36.72 -45.10
C HIS A 6 -62.40 37.42 -43.71
N GLN A 7 -61.71 38.54 -43.44
CA GLN A 7 -60.88 39.51 -44.19
C GLN A 7 -60.20 40.48 -43.17
N ARG A 8 -58.98 40.99 -43.49
CA ARG A 8 -58.37 42.35 -43.18
C ARG A 8 -58.14 42.78 -41.70
N ARG A 9 -57.16 43.61 -41.29
CA ARG A 9 -56.17 44.52 -41.91
C ARG A 9 -55.07 44.93 -40.88
N ASN A 10 -53.85 45.19 -41.38
CA ASN A 10 -52.80 46.18 -41.00
C ASN A 10 -51.98 46.13 -39.68
N GLY A 11 -50.65 46.07 -39.88
CA GLY A 11 -49.57 46.60 -39.02
C GLY A 11 -48.17 46.12 -39.49
N PRO A 12 -47.29 46.97 -40.07
CA PRO A 12 -45.88 46.67 -40.37
C PRO A 12 -44.94 47.31 -39.29
N SER A 13 -43.63 47.13 -39.19
CA SER A 13 -42.56 46.67 -40.08
C SER A 13 -41.26 46.37 -39.32
N ASN A 14 -40.42 45.57 -39.99
CA ASN A 14 -39.10 45.01 -39.72
C ASN A 14 -37.91 45.91 -39.33
N THR A 15 -37.03 45.29 -38.52
CA THR A 15 -35.54 45.18 -38.54
C THR A 15 -34.70 45.89 -39.61
N THR A 16 -33.54 46.44 -39.24
CA THR A 16 -32.17 45.98 -39.67
C THR A 16 -31.03 46.78 -39.00
N SER A 17 -29.91 46.10 -38.78
CA SER A 17 -28.61 46.59 -38.29
C SER A 17 -27.75 47.24 -39.38
N VAL A 18 -26.72 48.01 -39.01
CA VAL A 18 -25.28 47.89 -39.38
C VAL A 18 -24.50 49.16 -38.96
N ALA A 19 -23.20 49.00 -38.70
CA ALA A 19 -22.31 49.79 -37.87
C ALA A 19 -21.40 50.81 -38.59
N VAL A 20 -20.58 51.48 -37.76
CA VAL A 20 -19.23 52.08 -37.97
C VAL A 20 -19.15 53.61 -38.16
N ALA A 21 -18.47 54.29 -37.22
CA ALA A 21 -17.51 55.38 -37.50
C ALA A 21 -16.66 55.76 -36.26
N LEU A 22 -15.35 55.89 -36.48
CA LEU A 22 -14.30 56.36 -35.57
C LEU A 22 -14.37 57.87 -35.27
N ARG A 23 -13.93 58.32 -34.09
CA ARG A 23 -13.09 59.54 -33.94
C ARG A 23 -12.49 59.75 -32.54
N ASN A 24 -11.27 60.29 -32.57
CA ASN A 24 -10.36 60.65 -31.47
C ASN A 24 -10.84 61.78 -30.54
N GLY A 25 -10.37 61.76 -29.29
CA GLY A 25 -10.37 62.93 -28.40
C GLY A 25 -9.44 62.76 -27.19
N LYS A 26 -8.32 63.48 -27.17
CA LYS A 26 -7.37 63.60 -26.05
C LYS A 26 -7.98 64.42 -24.90
N PHE A 27 -7.70 64.09 -23.64
CA PHE A 27 -7.60 65.10 -22.56
C PHE A 27 -6.50 64.77 -21.55
N LYS A 28 -5.76 65.81 -21.16
CA LYS A 28 -4.53 65.82 -20.36
C LYS A 28 -4.84 66.05 -18.86
N ARG A 29 -4.12 65.29 -18.01
CA ARG A 29 -3.59 65.54 -16.64
C ARG A 29 -4.27 66.54 -15.69
N LYS A 30 -4.52 66.09 -14.46
CA LYS A 30 -3.92 66.66 -13.22
C LYS A 30 -3.91 65.65 -12.07
N SER A 31 -2.85 65.72 -11.25
CA SER A 31 -2.42 64.78 -10.20
C SER A 31 -2.72 65.26 -8.78
N HIS A 32 -3.00 64.33 -7.85
CA HIS A 32 -2.58 64.30 -6.43
C HIS A 32 -2.95 62.89 -5.90
N GLY A 33 -2.03 61.97 -5.56
CA GLY A 33 -1.23 61.91 -4.32
C GLY A 33 -1.86 60.86 -3.37
N SER A 34 -1.61 59.55 -3.56
CA SER A 34 -0.72 58.66 -2.76
C SER A 34 -1.03 58.59 -1.26
N ASP A 35 -1.54 57.44 -0.77
CA ASP A 35 -0.90 56.62 0.29
C ASP A 35 -1.67 55.39 0.83
N ASN A 36 -2.75 54.90 0.21
CA ASN A 36 -3.49 53.74 0.74
C ASN A 36 -3.41 52.42 -0.07
N ASP A 37 -2.79 52.41 -1.25
CA ASP A 37 -2.84 51.24 -2.15
C ASP A 37 -1.71 50.21 -1.97
N ARG A 38 -0.66 50.51 -1.19
CA ARG A 38 0.45 49.56 -1.00
C ARG A 38 0.17 48.45 0.03
N ASN A 39 -0.78 48.65 0.94
CA ASN A 39 -1.06 47.68 2.01
C ASN A 39 -2.13 46.63 1.65
N ILE A 40 -2.98 46.94 0.67
CA ILE A 40 -4.05 46.04 0.20
C ILE A 40 -3.46 44.92 -0.69
N ASN A 41 -2.42 45.25 -1.46
CA ASN A 41 -1.83 44.32 -2.43
C ASN A 41 -0.98 43.21 -1.76
N VAL A 42 -0.31 43.51 -0.64
CA VAL A 42 0.50 42.52 0.09
C VAL A 42 -0.36 41.53 0.88
N LYS A 43 -1.49 41.98 1.44
CA LYS A 43 -2.44 41.09 2.14
C LYS A 43 -3.18 40.16 1.17
N GLY A 44 -3.63 40.68 0.02
CA GLY A 44 -4.25 39.87 -1.04
C GLY A 44 -3.29 38.82 -1.61
N MET A 45 -2.04 39.19 -1.88
CA MET A 45 -1.03 38.26 -2.41
C MET A 45 -0.64 37.17 -1.40
N ARG A 46 -0.54 37.49 -0.10
CA ARG A 46 -0.34 36.48 0.96
C ARG A 46 -1.51 35.52 1.11
N LEU A 47 -2.75 35.99 0.96
CA LEU A 47 -3.95 35.16 0.97
C LEU A 47 -4.02 34.22 -0.25
N VAL A 48 -3.64 34.71 -1.44
CA VAL A 48 -3.59 33.89 -2.66
C VAL A 48 -2.48 32.85 -2.59
N ILE A 49 -1.28 33.21 -2.09
CA ILE A 49 -0.17 32.27 -1.89
C ILE A 49 -0.53 31.24 -0.81
N SER A 50 -1.17 31.65 0.29
CA SER A 50 -1.60 30.73 1.35
C SER A 50 -2.72 29.80 0.86
N ALA A 51 -3.70 30.31 0.09
CA ALA A 51 -4.74 29.49 -0.53
C ALA A 51 -4.18 28.55 -1.60
N ALA A 52 -3.19 28.97 -2.39
CA ALA A 52 -2.48 28.12 -3.34
C ALA A 52 -1.65 27.04 -2.63
N CYS A 53 -0.96 27.38 -1.53
CA CYS A 53 -0.26 26.41 -0.69
C CYS A 53 -1.22 25.42 -0.04
N VAL A 54 -2.38 25.87 0.46
CA VAL A 54 -3.42 24.99 1.01
C VAL A 54 -4.02 24.11 -0.09
N LEU A 55 -4.26 24.63 -1.29
CA LEU A 55 -4.74 23.84 -2.44
C LEU A 55 -3.69 22.82 -2.90
N VAL A 56 -2.40 23.16 -2.92
CA VAL A 56 -1.31 22.23 -3.24
C VAL A 56 -1.15 21.17 -2.13
N LEU A 57 -1.32 21.54 -0.86
CA LEU A 57 -1.33 20.59 0.26
C LEU A 57 -2.56 19.66 0.25
N PHE A 58 -3.71 20.13 -0.25
CA PHE A 58 -4.94 19.32 -0.38
C PHE A 58 -4.99 18.48 -1.66
N SER A 59 -4.16 18.76 -2.67
CA SER A 59 -4.22 18.06 -3.96
C SER A 59 -3.46 16.72 -3.98
N CYS A 60 -2.65 16.42 -2.96
CA CYS A 60 -1.76 15.25 -2.95
C CYS A 60 -1.85 14.38 -1.70
N ALA A 61 -3.01 14.32 -1.03
CA ALA A 61 -3.32 13.21 -0.12
C ALA A 61 -3.79 11.97 -0.90
N ALA A 62 -3.14 11.68 -2.03
CA ALA A 62 -3.25 10.38 -2.66
C ALA A 62 -2.35 9.42 -1.88
N ALA A 63 -2.76 8.16 -1.81
CA ALA A 63 -2.06 7.05 -1.19
C ALA A 63 -0.69 6.76 -1.85
N TYR A 64 0.24 7.69 -1.75
CA TYR A 64 1.55 7.64 -2.39
C TYR A 64 2.53 6.95 -1.44
N ASP A 65 3.06 5.80 -1.88
CA ASP A 65 4.14 5.10 -1.21
C ASP A 65 5.46 5.45 -1.92
N PRO A 66 6.39 6.20 -1.28
CA PRO A 66 7.65 6.58 -1.92
C PRO A 66 8.53 5.40 -2.35
N LEU A 67 8.39 4.23 -1.70
CA LEU A 67 9.17 3.03 -2.05
C LEU A 67 8.47 2.16 -3.11
N ASP A 68 7.21 2.44 -3.42
CA ASP A 68 6.45 1.75 -4.48
C ASP A 68 5.48 2.72 -5.19
N PRO A 69 6.00 3.74 -5.88
CA PRO A 69 5.17 4.83 -6.42
C PRO A 69 4.19 4.37 -7.51
N ASN A 70 4.47 3.25 -8.16
CA ASN A 70 3.63 2.67 -9.21
C ASN A 70 2.81 1.46 -8.71
N GLY A 71 2.96 1.10 -7.43
CA GLY A 71 2.32 -0.05 -6.82
C GLY A 71 0.79 0.07 -6.83
N ASN A 72 0.12 -0.85 -7.54
CA ASN A 72 -1.33 -0.91 -7.59
C ASN A 72 -1.83 -2.34 -7.80
N VAL A 73 -3.12 -2.55 -7.53
CA VAL A 73 -3.83 -3.75 -7.95
C VAL A 73 -4.74 -3.37 -9.10
N THR A 74 -4.57 -4.01 -10.25
CA THR A 74 -5.44 -3.80 -11.41
C THR A 74 -6.39 -4.98 -11.57
N ILE A 75 -7.68 -4.66 -11.66
CA ILE A 75 -8.73 -5.62 -11.99
C ILE A 75 -9.11 -5.37 -13.45
N LYS A 76 -8.72 -6.29 -14.31
CA LYS A 76 -9.05 -6.29 -15.73
C LYS A 76 -10.27 -7.16 -15.98
N TRP A 77 -11.18 -6.66 -16.80
CA TRP A 77 -12.41 -7.34 -17.17
C TRP A 77 -12.45 -7.51 -18.68
N ASP A 78 -12.35 -8.76 -19.14
CA ASP A 78 -12.33 -9.12 -20.55
C ASP A 78 -13.62 -9.83 -20.94
N VAL A 79 -14.46 -9.19 -21.76
CA VAL A 79 -15.66 -9.83 -22.32
C VAL A 79 -15.25 -10.77 -23.45
N VAL A 80 -15.46 -12.08 -23.26
CA VAL A 80 -14.98 -13.11 -24.18
C VAL A 80 -16.06 -13.61 -25.14
N SER A 81 -17.34 -13.55 -24.74
CA SER A 81 -18.47 -13.92 -25.59
C SER A 81 -19.76 -13.22 -25.17
N TRP A 82 -20.67 -13.00 -26.11
CA TRP A 82 -22.04 -12.56 -25.83
C TRP A 82 -22.94 -13.75 -25.51
N THR A 83 -23.93 -13.55 -24.64
CA THR A 83 -25.03 -14.49 -24.38
C THR A 83 -26.36 -13.87 -24.83
N PRO A 84 -27.47 -14.63 -24.89
CA PRO A 84 -28.77 -14.08 -25.30
C PRO A 84 -29.24 -12.88 -24.47
N ASP A 85 -28.86 -12.83 -23.19
CA ASP A 85 -29.30 -11.81 -22.22
C ASP A 85 -28.13 -11.06 -21.55
N GLY A 86 -26.89 -11.23 -22.01
CA GLY A 86 -25.73 -10.59 -21.43
C GLY A 86 -24.41 -11.05 -22.05
N TYR A 87 -23.45 -11.43 -21.22
CA TYR A 87 -22.10 -11.81 -21.68
C TYR A 87 -21.34 -12.69 -20.69
N VAL A 88 -20.33 -13.38 -21.20
CA VAL A 88 -19.31 -14.08 -20.39
C VAL A 88 -18.05 -13.24 -20.35
N ALA A 89 -17.47 -13.08 -19.16
CA ALA A 89 -16.24 -12.35 -18.98
C ALA A 89 -15.22 -13.10 -18.12
N VAL A 90 -13.95 -12.83 -18.40
CA VAL A 90 -12.82 -13.22 -17.56
C VAL A 90 -12.37 -12.00 -16.76
N VAL A 91 -12.38 -12.14 -15.44
CA VAL A 91 -11.93 -11.11 -14.52
C VAL A 91 -10.56 -11.52 -14.00
N THR A 92 -9.56 -10.67 -14.22
CA THR A 92 -8.17 -10.91 -13.81
C THR A 92 -7.73 -9.82 -12.86
N MET A 93 -7.39 -10.19 -11.63
CA MET A 93 -6.73 -9.35 -10.65
C MET A 93 -5.22 -9.54 -10.78
N SER A 94 -4.49 -8.45 -10.99
CA SER A 94 -3.03 -8.42 -11.03
C SER A 94 -2.51 -7.48 -9.96
N ASN A 95 -1.68 -8.00 -9.07
CA ASN A 95 -1.00 -7.21 -8.05
C ASN A 95 0.36 -6.74 -8.61
N PHE A 96 0.51 -5.44 -8.84
CA PHE A 96 1.73 -4.82 -9.30
C PHE A 96 2.53 -4.17 -8.17
N GLN A 97 2.18 -4.42 -6.91
CA GLN A 97 2.92 -3.91 -5.76
C GLN A 97 4.20 -4.73 -5.57
N MET A 98 5.32 -4.06 -5.29
CA MET A 98 6.63 -4.71 -5.25
C MET A 98 6.83 -5.57 -4.01
N PHE A 99 6.37 -5.12 -2.85
CA PHE A 99 6.58 -5.80 -1.58
C PHE A 99 5.30 -5.98 -0.76
N ARG A 100 4.14 -5.56 -1.24
CA ARG A 100 2.85 -5.84 -0.59
C ARG A 100 2.14 -6.99 -1.31
N HIS A 101 1.80 -8.04 -0.56
CA HIS A 101 1.00 -9.15 -1.04
C HIS A 101 -0.37 -9.16 -0.33
N ILE A 102 -1.35 -9.82 -0.95
CA ILE A 102 -2.63 -10.12 -0.34
C ILE A 102 -2.50 -11.50 0.32
N MET A 103 -2.42 -11.50 1.65
CA MET A 103 -2.31 -12.72 2.47
C MET A 103 -3.69 -13.31 2.78
N ASN A 104 -3.70 -14.54 3.31
CA ASN A 104 -4.91 -15.17 3.86
C ASN A 104 -5.63 -14.24 4.87
N PRO A 105 -6.97 -14.19 4.88
CA PRO A 105 -7.96 -14.95 4.10
C PRO A 105 -8.16 -14.53 2.63
N GLY A 106 -7.27 -13.71 2.07
CA GLY A 106 -7.26 -13.39 0.65
C GLY A 106 -8.04 -12.13 0.29
N TRP A 107 -8.18 -11.89 -1.00
CA TRP A 107 -8.95 -10.75 -1.51
C TRP A 107 -10.45 -10.99 -1.42
N THR A 108 -11.19 -9.90 -1.22
CA THR A 108 -12.64 -9.85 -1.39
C THR A 108 -12.97 -8.69 -2.32
N LEU A 109 -13.65 -8.99 -3.42
CA LEU A 109 -13.96 -8.03 -4.48
C LEU A 109 -15.47 -7.80 -4.53
N SER A 110 -15.88 -6.53 -4.52
CA SER A 110 -17.28 -6.15 -4.68
C SER A 110 -17.40 -5.01 -5.68
N TRP A 111 -18.56 -4.91 -6.33
CA TRP A 111 -18.89 -3.83 -7.25
C TRP A 111 -20.40 -3.62 -7.27
N THR A 112 -20.85 -2.51 -7.84
CA THR A 112 -22.28 -2.22 -8.05
C THR A 112 -22.62 -2.33 -9.54
N TRP A 113 -23.59 -3.18 -9.87
CA TRP A 113 -24.09 -3.24 -11.24
C TRP A 113 -24.70 -1.91 -11.70
N ALA A 114 -24.70 -1.61 -13.01
CA ALA A 114 -25.26 -0.34 -13.50
C ALA A 114 -26.80 -0.37 -13.57
N LYS A 115 -27.40 -1.51 -13.95
CA LYS A 115 -28.84 -1.70 -14.20
C LYS A 115 -29.45 -2.77 -13.28
N LYS A 116 -29.84 -3.95 -13.79
CA LYS A 116 -30.44 -5.05 -13.02
C LYS A 116 -29.76 -6.37 -13.37
N GLU A 117 -28.47 -6.28 -13.68
CA GLU A 117 -27.62 -7.40 -14.03
C GLU A 117 -27.59 -8.43 -12.90
N VAL A 118 -27.47 -9.69 -13.27
CA VAL A 118 -27.37 -10.84 -12.36
C VAL A 118 -26.19 -11.70 -12.76
N ILE A 119 -25.68 -12.51 -11.84
CA ILE A 119 -24.63 -13.49 -12.14
C ILE A 119 -25.30 -14.84 -12.37
N TRP A 120 -25.20 -15.37 -13.57
CA TRP A 120 -25.72 -16.71 -13.91
C TRP A 120 -24.84 -17.82 -13.34
N SER A 121 -23.53 -17.70 -13.50
CA SER A 121 -22.55 -18.69 -13.03
C SER A 121 -21.17 -18.08 -12.86
N MET A 122 -20.33 -18.75 -12.07
CA MET A 122 -18.93 -18.40 -11.84
C MET A 122 -18.05 -19.66 -11.83
N VAL A 123 -16.81 -19.52 -12.29
CA VAL A 123 -15.77 -20.57 -12.26
C VAL A 123 -14.47 -19.94 -11.76
N GLY A 124 -13.80 -20.60 -10.81
CA GLY A 124 -12.59 -20.10 -10.16
C GLY A 124 -12.83 -19.17 -8.96
N ALA A 125 -14.02 -18.62 -8.80
CA ALA A 125 -14.43 -17.78 -7.66
C ALA A 125 -15.93 -17.98 -7.38
N GLN A 126 -16.39 -17.49 -6.22
CA GLN A 126 -17.80 -17.56 -5.84
C GLN A 126 -18.27 -16.30 -5.11
N THR A 127 -19.55 -15.97 -5.23
CA THR A 127 -20.18 -14.96 -4.38
C THR A 127 -20.41 -15.48 -2.98
N THR A 128 -20.27 -14.61 -1.97
CA THR A 128 -20.53 -14.95 -0.56
C THR A 128 -22.02 -15.11 -0.25
N GLU A 129 -22.89 -14.45 -1.03
CA GLU A 129 -24.34 -14.47 -0.88
C GLU A 129 -25.04 -14.53 -2.24
N GLN A 130 -26.16 -15.24 -2.32
CA GLN A 130 -27.01 -15.29 -3.51
C GLN A 130 -27.92 -14.05 -3.64
N GLY A 131 -28.49 -13.58 -2.52
CA GLY A 131 -29.50 -12.50 -2.51
C GLY A 131 -30.90 -12.96 -2.95
N ASP A 132 -31.81 -12.01 -3.11
CA ASP A 132 -33.19 -12.30 -3.52
C ASP A 132 -33.30 -12.51 -5.04
N CYS A 133 -33.38 -13.79 -5.43
CA CYS A 133 -33.60 -14.23 -6.81
C CYS A 133 -35.05 -14.65 -7.09
N SER A 134 -36.03 -14.32 -6.25
CA SER A 134 -37.43 -14.78 -6.36
C SER A 134 -38.12 -14.47 -7.70
N LYS A 135 -37.60 -13.49 -8.45
CA LYS A 135 -38.09 -13.13 -9.79
C LYS A 135 -37.86 -14.21 -10.85
N PHE A 136 -36.92 -15.13 -10.61
CA PHE A 136 -36.56 -16.20 -11.54
C PHE A 136 -37.25 -17.50 -11.12
N LYS A 137 -38.25 -17.94 -11.90
CA LYS A 137 -39.08 -19.12 -11.58
C LYS A 137 -38.53 -20.46 -12.09
N GLY A 138 -37.47 -20.44 -12.90
CA GLY A 138 -36.85 -21.62 -13.51
C GLY A 138 -35.39 -21.72 -13.12
N ASN A 139 -34.49 -21.39 -14.04
CA ASN A 139 -33.07 -21.28 -13.74
C ASN A 139 -32.84 -20.08 -12.79
N VAL A 140 -32.39 -20.39 -11.57
CA VAL A 140 -32.08 -19.38 -10.55
C VAL A 140 -30.63 -18.94 -10.76
N PRO A 141 -30.34 -17.63 -10.88
CA PRO A 141 -28.97 -17.14 -10.98
C PRO A 141 -28.14 -17.47 -9.74
N HIS A 142 -26.82 -17.61 -9.95
CA HIS A 142 -25.83 -17.73 -8.88
C HIS A 142 -25.88 -16.56 -7.89
N CYS A 143 -26.13 -15.33 -8.37
CA CYS A 143 -26.32 -14.16 -7.51
C CYS A 143 -27.20 -13.09 -8.15
N CYS A 144 -28.17 -12.57 -7.40
CA CYS A 144 -29.08 -11.49 -7.80
C CYS A 144 -28.86 -10.18 -7.03
N LYS A 145 -27.85 -10.11 -6.15
CA LYS A 145 -27.53 -8.87 -5.44
C LYS A 145 -27.08 -7.80 -6.43
N LYS A 146 -27.60 -6.58 -6.23
CA LYS A 146 -27.15 -5.37 -6.96
C LYS A 146 -25.66 -5.08 -6.73
N THR A 147 -25.18 -5.43 -5.54
CA THR A 147 -23.78 -5.35 -5.11
C THR A 147 -23.30 -6.72 -4.67
N PRO A 148 -22.84 -7.59 -5.59
CA PRO A 148 -22.27 -8.87 -5.23
C PRO A 148 -20.92 -8.69 -4.54
N THR A 149 -20.60 -9.64 -3.66
CA THR A 149 -19.29 -9.77 -3.03
C THR A 149 -18.71 -11.11 -3.41
N VAL A 150 -17.52 -11.12 -3.97
CA VAL A 150 -16.84 -12.27 -4.57
C VAL A 150 -15.57 -12.57 -3.82
N VAL A 151 -15.34 -13.84 -3.58
CA VAL A 151 -14.11 -14.41 -3.02
C VAL A 151 -13.58 -15.50 -3.92
N ASP A 152 -12.27 -15.69 -3.91
CA ASP A 152 -11.62 -16.81 -4.59
C ASP A 152 -12.02 -18.14 -3.92
N LEU A 153 -11.94 -19.23 -4.68
CA LEU A 153 -12.12 -20.57 -4.13
C LEU A 153 -10.87 -21.00 -3.33
N LEU A 154 -11.05 -21.97 -2.44
CA LEU A 154 -9.93 -22.56 -1.69
C LEU A 154 -9.14 -23.56 -2.57
N PRO A 155 -7.86 -23.82 -2.24
CA PRO A 155 -7.11 -24.89 -2.90
C PRO A 155 -7.81 -26.25 -2.76
N GLY A 156 -7.71 -27.09 -3.80
CA GLY A 156 -8.25 -28.46 -3.79
C GLY A 156 -9.69 -28.60 -4.31
N VAL A 157 -10.31 -27.55 -4.85
CA VAL A 157 -11.61 -27.67 -5.51
C VAL A 157 -11.57 -28.56 -6.76
N PRO A 158 -12.69 -29.20 -7.15
CA PRO A 158 -12.76 -30.03 -8.35
C PRO A 158 -12.36 -29.31 -9.64
N TYR A 159 -11.77 -30.03 -10.59
CA TYR A 159 -11.21 -29.46 -11.83
C TYR A 159 -12.22 -28.66 -12.67
N ASN A 160 -13.50 -29.05 -12.66
CA ASN A 160 -14.57 -28.33 -13.36
C ASN A 160 -14.93 -26.96 -12.75
N GLN A 161 -14.48 -26.69 -11.52
CA GLN A 161 -14.63 -25.40 -10.84
C GLN A 161 -13.36 -24.56 -10.88
N GLN A 162 -12.25 -25.13 -11.35
CA GLN A 162 -10.98 -24.43 -11.49
C GLN A 162 -10.94 -23.60 -12.76
N PHE A 163 -10.19 -22.52 -12.68
CA PHE A 163 -9.87 -21.58 -13.75
C PHE A 163 -8.36 -21.29 -13.73
N SER A 164 -7.84 -20.58 -14.73
CA SER A 164 -6.42 -20.21 -14.74
C SER A 164 -6.06 -19.36 -13.51
N ASN A 165 -4.90 -19.60 -12.89
CA ASN A 165 -4.36 -18.77 -11.78
C ASN A 165 -5.30 -18.59 -10.57
N CYS A 166 -6.30 -19.46 -10.39
CA CYS A 166 -7.26 -19.35 -9.30
C CYS A 166 -7.07 -20.40 -8.21
N CYS A 167 -8.02 -20.38 -7.29
CA CYS A 167 -8.22 -21.26 -6.16
C CYS A 167 -7.07 -21.23 -5.15
N LYS A 168 -6.52 -20.04 -4.93
CA LYS A 168 -5.45 -19.80 -3.94
C LYS A 168 -6.01 -19.30 -2.61
N GLY A 169 -7.31 -19.43 -2.38
CA GLY A 169 -7.98 -18.83 -1.23
C GLY A 169 -7.84 -17.30 -1.21
N GLY A 170 -7.68 -16.68 -2.38
CA GLY A 170 -7.55 -15.24 -2.54
C GLY A 170 -6.17 -14.69 -2.24
N VAL A 171 -5.17 -15.55 -2.04
CA VAL A 171 -3.77 -15.12 -1.87
C VAL A 171 -3.21 -14.66 -3.21
N VAL A 172 -2.60 -13.47 -3.22
CA VAL A 172 -1.95 -12.89 -4.39
C VAL A 172 -0.60 -12.34 -3.96
N ALA A 173 0.48 -12.91 -4.50
CA ALA A 173 1.84 -12.52 -4.16
C ALA A 173 2.15 -11.07 -4.58
N ALA A 174 3.20 -10.50 -4.00
CA ALA A 174 3.75 -9.24 -4.46
C ALA A 174 4.48 -9.47 -5.79
N TRP A 175 4.37 -8.53 -6.74
CA TRP A 175 5.05 -8.61 -8.03
C TRP A 175 6.57 -8.69 -7.88
N GLY A 176 7.13 -7.99 -6.89
CA GLY A 176 8.56 -8.03 -6.64
C GLY A 176 9.04 -9.41 -6.18
N GLN A 177 8.21 -10.17 -5.47
CA GLN A 177 8.53 -11.49 -4.95
C GLN A 177 8.32 -12.59 -6.01
N ASP A 178 7.11 -12.70 -6.55
CA ASP A 178 6.75 -13.72 -7.55
C ASP A 178 5.70 -13.17 -8.53
N PRO A 179 6.14 -12.69 -9.72
CA PRO A 179 5.24 -12.21 -10.77
C PRO A 179 4.21 -13.24 -11.24
N SER A 180 4.53 -14.52 -11.19
CA SER A 180 3.64 -15.60 -11.65
C SER A 180 2.49 -15.85 -10.66
N ALA A 181 2.77 -15.71 -9.36
CA ALA A 181 1.78 -15.83 -8.30
C ALA A 181 1.03 -14.52 -7.99
N ALA A 182 1.46 -13.39 -8.56
CA ALA A 182 0.86 -12.06 -8.42
C ALA A 182 -0.42 -11.84 -9.26
N VAL A 183 -0.97 -12.91 -9.84
CA VAL A 183 -2.20 -12.87 -10.65
C VAL A 183 -3.24 -13.84 -10.10
N SER A 184 -4.50 -13.43 -10.07
CA SER A 184 -5.66 -14.27 -9.77
C SER A 184 -6.74 -14.02 -10.83
N SER A 185 -7.40 -15.04 -11.35
CA SER A 185 -8.50 -14.82 -12.29
C SER A 185 -9.66 -15.78 -12.10
N PHE A 186 -10.83 -15.36 -12.57
CA PHE A 186 -12.05 -16.17 -12.55
C PHE A 186 -12.91 -15.82 -13.76
N GLN A 187 -13.79 -16.73 -14.14
CA GLN A 187 -14.78 -16.50 -15.18
C GLN A 187 -16.14 -16.25 -14.55
N VAL A 188 -16.90 -15.33 -15.12
CA VAL A 188 -18.25 -14.98 -14.68
C VAL A 188 -19.17 -14.84 -15.89
N SER A 189 -20.38 -15.39 -15.78
CA SER A 189 -21.46 -15.24 -16.74
C SER A 189 -22.49 -14.25 -16.19
N ILE A 190 -22.74 -13.17 -16.91
CA ILE A 190 -23.61 -12.06 -16.49
C ILE A 190 -24.87 -12.07 -17.35
N GLY A 191 -26.03 -12.03 -16.70
CA GLY A 191 -27.35 -11.92 -17.31
C GLY A 191 -27.98 -10.54 -17.12
N LEU A 192 -29.07 -10.29 -17.84
CA LEU A 192 -29.79 -9.01 -17.90
C LEU A 192 -28.87 -7.80 -18.15
N ALA A 193 -27.80 -8.04 -18.92
CA ALA A 193 -26.81 -7.05 -19.31
C ALA A 193 -26.99 -6.65 -20.78
N GLY A 194 -26.13 -5.75 -21.27
CA GLY A 194 -26.06 -5.48 -22.70
C GLY A 194 -25.39 -6.65 -23.45
N THR A 195 -25.84 -6.91 -24.67
CA THR A 195 -25.31 -7.97 -25.56
C THR A 195 -24.40 -7.41 -26.66
N SER A 196 -23.96 -6.16 -26.51
CA SER A 196 -23.04 -5.49 -27.44
C SER A 196 -22.19 -4.44 -26.74
N ASN A 197 -21.07 -4.07 -27.34
CA ASN A 197 -20.17 -3.02 -26.87
C ASN A 197 -20.85 -1.65 -26.62
N LYS A 198 -21.97 -1.37 -27.32
CA LYS A 198 -22.76 -0.14 -27.14
C LYS A 198 -23.76 -0.23 -25.98
N THR A 199 -24.28 -1.43 -25.71
CA THR A 199 -25.39 -1.63 -24.75
C THR A 199 -24.92 -1.97 -23.34
N VAL A 200 -23.73 -2.59 -23.22
CA VAL A 200 -23.08 -2.87 -21.94
C VAL A 200 -22.80 -1.58 -21.20
N LYS A 201 -23.15 -1.55 -19.91
CA LYS A 201 -22.79 -0.48 -18.99
C LYS A 201 -21.81 -1.03 -17.98
N LEU A 202 -20.70 -0.30 -17.79
CA LEU A 202 -19.64 -0.72 -16.88
C LEU A 202 -20.16 -0.68 -15.43
N PRO A 203 -19.78 -1.65 -14.59
CA PRO A 203 -20.07 -1.58 -13.17
C PRO A 203 -19.43 -0.36 -12.51
N LYS A 204 -19.97 0.03 -11.36
CA LYS A 204 -19.55 1.20 -10.59
C LYS A 204 -19.14 0.78 -9.18
N ASN A 205 -18.47 1.67 -8.45
CA ASN A 205 -18.17 1.51 -7.03
C ASN A 205 -17.49 0.17 -6.71
N PHE A 206 -16.34 -0.07 -7.32
CA PHE A 206 -15.52 -1.23 -7.00
C PHE A 206 -14.92 -1.07 -5.60
N THR A 207 -14.99 -2.13 -4.80
CA THR A 207 -14.36 -2.22 -3.49
C THR A 207 -13.49 -3.46 -3.44
N LEU A 208 -12.22 -3.27 -3.08
CA LEU A 208 -11.26 -4.35 -2.88
C LEU A 208 -10.87 -4.36 -1.41
N LEU A 209 -11.01 -5.52 -0.77
CA LEU A 209 -10.47 -5.79 0.56
C LEU A 209 -9.40 -6.85 0.43
N GLY A 210 -8.37 -6.79 1.26
CA GLY A 210 -7.33 -7.82 1.22
C GLY A 210 -6.35 -7.77 2.37
N PRO A 211 -6.53 -8.59 3.42
CA PRO A 211 -7.79 -8.99 4.07
C PRO A 211 -8.37 -7.92 5.02
N GLY A 212 -7.79 -6.71 5.02
CA GLY A 212 -8.29 -5.53 5.73
C GLY A 212 -8.78 -4.42 4.78
N PRO A 213 -9.23 -3.28 5.34
CA PRO A 213 -9.45 -2.06 4.56
C PRO A 213 -8.10 -1.51 4.07
N GLY A 214 -8.14 -0.61 3.08
CA GLY A 214 -6.94 0.11 2.64
C GLY A 214 -6.89 0.39 1.14
N TYR A 215 -7.55 -0.43 0.32
CA TYR A 215 -7.62 -0.18 -1.11
C TYR A 215 -8.76 0.77 -1.47
N THR A 216 -8.44 1.75 -2.31
CA THR A 216 -9.41 2.62 -2.96
C THR A 216 -9.35 2.38 -4.45
N CYS A 217 -10.46 1.98 -5.06
CA CYS A 217 -10.54 1.69 -6.48
C CYS A 217 -11.11 2.88 -7.26
N GLY A 218 -10.49 3.18 -8.41
CA GLY A 218 -10.99 4.16 -9.35
C GLY A 218 -12.21 3.66 -10.15
N PRO A 219 -12.78 4.52 -11.02
CA PRO A 219 -13.83 4.11 -11.93
C PRO A 219 -13.31 3.14 -13.01
N ALA A 220 -14.19 2.28 -13.51
CA ALA A 220 -13.87 1.40 -14.62
C ALA A 220 -13.65 2.20 -15.92
N LYS A 221 -12.52 1.95 -16.60
CA LYS A 221 -12.13 2.63 -17.84
C LYS A 221 -11.97 1.63 -18.96
N VAL A 222 -12.65 1.87 -20.08
CA VAL A 222 -12.49 1.07 -21.30
C VAL A 222 -11.07 1.23 -21.82
N VAL A 223 -10.43 0.12 -22.15
CA VAL A 223 -9.08 0.05 -22.71
C VAL A 223 -9.10 -0.77 -24.00
N PRO A 224 -8.04 -0.75 -24.82
CA PRO A 224 -7.94 -1.64 -25.97
C PRO A 224 -8.18 -3.10 -25.58
N SER A 225 -8.95 -3.82 -26.41
CA SER A 225 -9.28 -5.22 -26.15
C SER A 225 -8.05 -6.09 -25.97
N THR A 226 -8.05 -6.93 -24.95
CA THR A 226 -7.00 -7.93 -24.73
C THR A 226 -6.94 -8.92 -25.89
N VAL A 227 -5.72 -9.24 -26.34
CA VAL A 227 -5.46 -10.34 -27.26
C VAL A 227 -4.94 -11.54 -26.46
N PHE A 228 -5.64 -12.65 -26.56
CA PHE A 228 -5.24 -13.93 -25.97
C PHE A 228 -4.50 -14.75 -27.01
N LEU A 229 -3.37 -15.32 -26.58
CA LEU A 229 -2.65 -16.30 -27.35
C LEU A 229 -2.96 -17.68 -26.80
N THR A 230 -3.22 -18.61 -27.70
CA THR A 230 -3.24 -20.03 -27.36
C THR A 230 -1.88 -20.49 -26.84
N PRO A 231 -1.81 -21.54 -25.99
CA PRO A 231 -0.54 -22.00 -25.41
C PRO A 231 0.53 -22.36 -26.46
N ASP A 232 0.11 -22.87 -27.62
CA ASP A 232 0.98 -23.16 -28.77
C ASP A 232 1.38 -21.93 -29.59
N LYS A 233 0.86 -20.74 -29.21
CA LYS A 233 1.06 -19.42 -29.83
C LYS A 233 0.56 -19.32 -31.28
N ARG A 234 -0.18 -20.30 -31.79
CA ARG A 234 -0.59 -20.34 -33.22
C ARG A 234 -1.87 -19.56 -33.48
N ARG A 235 -2.79 -19.52 -32.52
CA ARG A 235 -4.07 -18.82 -32.63
C ARG A 235 -4.12 -17.62 -31.68
N LYS A 236 -4.54 -16.48 -32.24
CA LYS A 236 -4.89 -15.26 -31.50
C LYS A 236 -6.41 -15.16 -31.41
N THR A 237 -6.93 -14.92 -30.22
CA THR A 237 -8.33 -14.50 -30.01
C THR A 237 -8.33 -13.15 -29.31
N GLN A 238 -9.42 -12.40 -29.41
CA GLN A 238 -9.51 -11.05 -28.86
C GLN A 238 -10.77 -10.91 -28.02
N ALA A 239 -10.67 -10.22 -26.89
CA ALA A 239 -11.82 -9.82 -26.11
C ALA A 239 -12.72 -8.88 -26.93
N LEU A 240 -14.02 -9.07 -26.83
CA LEU A 240 -15.02 -8.23 -27.50
C LEU A 240 -15.06 -6.82 -26.91
N MET A 241 -14.71 -6.71 -25.62
CA MET A 241 -14.59 -5.45 -24.88
C MET A 241 -13.70 -5.68 -23.65
N THR A 242 -12.82 -4.73 -23.34
CA THR A 242 -11.99 -4.77 -22.14
C THR A 242 -12.09 -3.46 -21.35
N TRP A 243 -12.16 -3.56 -20.03
CA TRP A 243 -11.98 -2.41 -19.15
C TRP A 243 -11.14 -2.75 -17.92
N ASN A 244 -10.46 -1.73 -17.39
CA ASN A 244 -9.62 -1.84 -16.21
C ASN A 244 -10.18 -1.00 -15.06
N VAL A 245 -10.00 -1.52 -13.86
CA VAL A 245 -10.18 -0.80 -12.60
C VAL A 245 -8.86 -0.85 -11.87
N THR A 246 -8.32 0.30 -11.50
CA THR A 246 -7.07 0.39 -10.73
C THR A 246 -7.41 0.71 -9.28
N CYS A 247 -6.87 -0.09 -8.36
CA CYS A 247 -7.00 0.09 -6.92
C CYS A 247 -5.62 0.41 -6.33
N THR A 248 -5.54 1.48 -5.54
CA THR A 248 -4.32 1.89 -4.85
C THR A 248 -4.49 1.71 -3.34
N TYR A 249 -3.40 1.40 -2.65
CA TYR A 249 -3.42 1.11 -1.22
C TYR A 249 -3.01 2.32 -0.39
N SER A 250 -3.86 2.76 0.53
CA SER A 250 -3.58 3.82 1.49
C SER A 250 -3.30 3.23 2.87
N GLN A 251 -2.09 3.45 3.37
CA GLN A 251 -1.71 3.03 4.72
C GLN A 251 -2.57 3.72 5.79
N PHE A 252 -2.92 5.00 5.58
CA PHE A 252 -3.75 5.79 6.50
C PHE A 252 -5.21 5.28 6.57
N LEU A 253 -5.75 4.75 5.47
CA LEU A 253 -7.08 4.15 5.47
C LEU A 253 -7.08 2.74 6.05
N ALA A 254 -5.96 2.03 5.88
CA ALA A 254 -5.85 0.64 6.33
C ALA A 254 -5.77 0.54 7.85
N ARG A 255 -4.94 1.36 8.50
CA ARG A 255 -4.76 1.31 9.96
C ARG A 255 -4.49 2.70 10.54
N LYS A 256 -5.04 2.92 11.74
CA LYS A 256 -4.74 4.11 12.54
C LYS A 256 -3.34 4.06 13.17
N ASN A 257 -2.89 2.87 13.56
CA ASN A 257 -1.58 2.65 14.17
C ASN A 257 -0.72 1.75 13.26
N PRO A 258 0.61 1.88 13.31
CA PRO A 258 1.54 0.96 12.65
C PRO A 258 1.25 -0.51 12.99
N GLY A 259 1.56 -1.42 12.06
CA GLY A 259 1.47 -2.87 12.31
C GLY A 259 2.77 -3.51 12.78
N CYS A 260 3.88 -2.77 12.81
CA CYS A 260 5.17 -3.29 13.24
C CYS A 260 6.04 -2.21 13.87
N CYS A 261 7.05 -2.65 14.62
CA CYS A 261 8.07 -1.78 15.22
C CYS A 261 9.48 -2.32 14.98
N VAL A 262 10.46 -1.43 15.10
CA VAL A 262 11.88 -1.77 14.97
C VAL A 262 12.58 -1.66 16.32
N SER A 263 13.50 -2.58 16.58
CA SER A 263 14.43 -2.52 17.71
C SER A 263 15.86 -2.66 17.18
N LEU A 264 16.80 -1.95 17.81
CA LEU A 264 18.15 -1.78 17.30
C LEU A 264 19.18 -2.23 18.33
N SER A 265 20.27 -2.84 17.88
CA SER A 265 21.41 -3.18 18.74
C SER A 265 22.70 -3.22 17.91
N SER A 266 23.84 -3.23 18.59
CA SER A 266 25.15 -3.26 17.93
C SER A 266 26.20 -3.93 18.81
N PHE A 267 27.24 -4.52 18.20
CA PHE A 267 28.35 -5.13 18.95
C PHE A 267 29.15 -4.15 19.82
N TYR A 268 29.08 -2.84 19.53
CA TYR A 268 29.82 -1.81 20.26
C TYR A 268 29.00 -1.12 21.36
N ASN A 269 27.78 -1.58 21.63
CA ASN A 269 26.92 -1.02 22.66
C ASN A 269 26.12 -2.15 23.33
N GLU A 270 26.26 -2.27 24.64
CA GLU A 270 25.64 -3.35 25.42
C GLU A 270 24.12 -3.18 25.56
N THR A 271 23.61 -1.95 25.40
CA THR A 271 22.18 -1.67 25.51
C THR A 271 21.46 -1.85 24.18
N ILE A 272 20.32 -2.54 24.23
CA ILE A 272 19.41 -2.68 23.10
C ILE A 272 18.45 -1.51 23.13
N THR A 273 18.34 -0.77 22.02
CA THR A 273 17.27 0.22 21.82
C THR A 273 15.98 -0.54 21.52
N PRO A 274 15.01 -0.59 22.45
CA PRO A 274 13.80 -1.38 22.26
C PRO A 274 12.87 -0.70 21.26
N CYS A 275 11.84 -1.43 20.81
CA CYS A 275 10.71 -0.78 20.15
C CYS A 275 10.11 0.30 21.05
N PRO A 276 9.67 1.44 20.49
CA PRO A 276 8.92 2.44 21.24
C PRO A 276 7.71 1.84 21.96
N SER A 277 7.50 2.26 23.20
CA SER A 277 6.30 1.88 23.96
C SER A 277 5.04 2.34 23.24
N CYS A 278 4.02 1.48 23.22
CA CYS A 278 2.76 1.73 22.51
C CYS A 278 2.87 1.98 21.00
N ALA A 279 3.94 1.54 20.32
CA ALA A 279 4.15 1.77 18.89
C ALA A 279 2.94 1.37 18.01
N CYS A 280 2.26 0.26 18.31
CA CYS A 280 1.08 -0.19 17.56
C CYS A 280 -0.25 0.12 18.26
N GLY A 281 -0.22 1.03 19.24
CA GLY A 281 -1.33 1.45 20.06
C GLY A 281 -1.45 0.67 21.36
N CYS A 282 -1.49 1.40 22.47
CA CYS A 282 -1.81 0.82 23.76
C CYS A 282 -3.32 0.67 23.91
N GLN A 283 -3.81 -0.56 23.85
CA GLN A 283 -5.16 -0.92 24.28
C GLN A 283 -5.13 -1.30 25.77
N ASN A 284 -6.29 -1.24 26.44
CA ASN A 284 -6.44 -1.72 27.81
C ASN A 284 -5.88 -3.16 27.95
N ARG A 285 -5.24 -3.48 29.09
CA ARG A 285 -4.58 -4.77 29.42
C ARG A 285 -5.42 -6.04 29.19
N ARG A 286 -6.70 -5.91 28.83
CA ARG A 286 -7.63 -7.01 28.54
C ARG A 286 -7.45 -7.63 27.14
N ASN A 287 -6.75 -6.95 26.22
CA ASN A 287 -6.71 -7.34 24.80
C ASN A 287 -5.43 -8.08 24.36
N CYS A 288 -4.53 -8.39 25.29
CA CYS A 288 -3.34 -9.20 25.02
C CYS A 288 -3.22 -10.35 26.02
N VAL A 289 -2.39 -11.33 25.68
CA VAL A 289 -2.14 -12.53 26.49
C VAL A 289 -0.68 -12.58 26.90
N LYS A 290 -0.40 -12.80 28.19
CA LYS A 290 0.98 -12.97 28.68
C LYS A 290 1.54 -14.32 28.23
N SER A 291 2.82 -14.34 27.85
CA SER A 291 3.55 -15.52 27.35
C SER A 291 3.44 -16.76 28.24
N ASP A 292 3.41 -16.56 29.56
CA ASP A 292 3.42 -17.67 30.53
C ASP A 292 2.03 -18.01 31.07
N SER A 293 0.97 -17.47 30.46
CA SER A 293 -0.38 -17.69 30.96
C SER A 293 -0.91 -19.06 30.54
N LYS A 294 -1.50 -19.80 31.50
CA LYS A 294 -2.24 -21.06 31.23
C LYS A 294 -3.33 -20.91 30.17
N ARG A 295 -3.75 -19.68 29.89
CA ARG A 295 -4.75 -19.33 28.87
C ARG A 295 -4.25 -19.70 27.46
N ILE A 296 -2.96 -19.57 27.14
CA ILE A 296 -2.41 -19.91 25.80
C ILE A 296 -2.67 -21.39 25.45
N ASN A 297 -2.61 -22.28 26.44
CA ASN A 297 -2.80 -23.72 26.25
C ASN A 297 -4.28 -24.14 26.16
N MET A 298 -5.23 -23.19 26.23
CA MET A 298 -6.65 -23.51 26.08
C MET A 298 -6.99 -23.80 24.60
N VAL A 299 -7.73 -24.89 24.38
CA VAL A 299 -8.20 -25.30 23.06
C VAL A 299 -9.03 -24.17 22.43
N GLY A 300 -8.70 -23.79 21.19
CA GLY A 300 -9.45 -22.77 20.44
C GLY A 300 -9.02 -21.31 20.68
N ILE A 301 -7.96 -21.03 21.45
CA ILE A 301 -7.51 -19.63 21.61
C ILE A 301 -6.79 -19.12 20.36
N HIS A 302 -6.03 -19.98 19.69
CA HIS A 302 -5.25 -19.65 18.49
C HIS A 302 -6.12 -19.69 17.22
N THR A 303 -7.38 -20.13 17.30
CA THR A 303 -8.25 -20.14 16.11
C THR A 303 -8.61 -18.70 15.71
N PRO A 304 -8.43 -18.32 14.44
CA PRO A 304 -8.86 -17.03 13.93
C PRO A 304 -10.35 -16.81 14.19
N LYS A 305 -10.70 -15.60 14.68
CA LYS A 305 -12.11 -15.20 14.82
C LYS A 305 -12.65 -14.71 13.48
N LYS A 306 -13.98 -14.66 13.35
CA LYS A 306 -14.71 -14.14 12.17
C LYS A 306 -14.22 -12.76 11.70
N ASP A 307 -13.76 -11.93 12.62
CA ASP A 307 -13.29 -10.56 12.34
C ASP A 307 -11.76 -10.46 12.12
N ASN A 308 -11.04 -11.59 12.08
CA ASN A 308 -9.58 -11.67 11.99
C ASN A 308 -8.83 -10.81 13.02
N GLU A 309 -9.46 -10.53 14.16
CA GLU A 309 -8.87 -9.70 15.20
C GLU A 309 -7.61 -10.38 15.78
N PRO A 310 -6.44 -9.69 15.76
CA PRO A 310 -5.19 -10.28 16.22
C PRO A 310 -5.24 -10.55 17.71
N LEU A 311 -4.66 -11.68 18.13
CA LEU A 311 -4.47 -11.98 19.55
C LEU A 311 -3.00 -11.78 19.89
N LEU A 312 -2.66 -10.66 20.52
CA LEU A 312 -1.27 -10.28 20.72
C LEU A 312 -0.70 -10.81 22.03
N GLN A 313 0.60 -11.12 22.02
CA GLN A 313 1.40 -11.26 23.22
C GLN A 313 1.57 -9.89 23.90
N CYS A 314 1.35 -9.84 25.21
CA CYS A 314 1.53 -8.62 25.98
C CYS A 314 3.00 -8.22 25.98
N THR A 315 3.30 -7.09 25.33
CA THR A 315 4.60 -6.42 25.29
C THR A 315 4.40 -4.94 25.55
N HIS A 316 5.46 -4.18 25.83
CA HIS A 316 5.34 -2.73 26.00
C HIS A 316 5.02 -1.98 24.70
N HIS A 317 5.40 -2.54 23.54
CA HIS A 317 5.19 -1.95 22.21
C HIS A 317 3.84 -2.34 21.57
N MET A 318 3.24 -3.45 21.99
CA MET A 318 1.91 -3.93 21.54
C MET A 318 1.80 -4.16 20.03
N CYS A 319 2.91 -4.48 19.35
CA CYS A 319 2.95 -4.73 17.91
C CYS A 319 2.86 -6.22 17.59
N PRO A 320 2.11 -6.64 16.54
CA PRO A 320 2.12 -8.03 16.08
C PRO A 320 3.47 -8.45 15.51
N ILE A 321 4.24 -7.52 14.92
CA ILE A 321 5.56 -7.82 14.38
C ILE A 321 6.61 -6.89 14.97
N ARG A 322 7.77 -7.47 15.30
CA ARG A 322 8.99 -6.74 15.60
C ARG A 322 10.07 -7.13 14.61
N VAL A 323 10.71 -6.13 14.02
CA VAL A 323 11.96 -6.30 13.28
C VAL A 323 13.11 -5.89 14.20
N HIS A 324 14.07 -6.78 14.42
CA HIS A 324 15.28 -6.51 15.16
C HIS A 324 16.45 -6.39 14.20
N TRP A 325 17.12 -5.24 14.22
CA TRP A 325 18.32 -4.97 13.41
C TRP A 325 19.54 -4.90 14.33
N HIS A 326 20.43 -5.86 14.17
CA HIS A 326 21.64 -5.98 14.97
C HIS A 326 22.89 -5.81 14.11
N VAL A 327 23.69 -4.77 14.38
CA VAL A 327 25.02 -4.62 13.77
C VAL A 327 25.96 -5.60 14.47
N LYS A 328 26.26 -6.72 13.82
CA LYS A 328 26.93 -7.89 14.43
C LYS A 328 28.44 -7.74 14.45
N LEU A 329 29.05 -7.43 13.32
CA LEU A 329 30.51 -7.37 13.18
C LEU A 329 30.92 -6.32 12.14
N ASN A 330 32.13 -5.78 12.32
CA ASN A 330 32.72 -4.77 11.44
C ASN A 330 34.13 -5.22 11.03
N TYR A 331 34.29 -5.74 9.81
CA TYR A 331 35.58 -6.18 9.26
C TYR A 331 36.29 -5.02 8.54
N LYS A 332 37.45 -5.27 7.92
CA LYS A 332 38.17 -4.24 7.16
C LYS A 332 37.33 -3.71 5.99
N ASP A 333 36.92 -4.61 5.09
CA ASP A 333 36.24 -4.26 3.83
C ASP A 333 34.72 -4.51 3.85
N TYR A 334 34.23 -5.24 4.87
CA TYR A 334 32.83 -5.63 4.98
C TYR A 334 32.28 -5.35 6.38
N TRP A 335 30.97 -5.32 6.51
CA TRP A 335 30.29 -5.34 7.79
C TRP A 335 29.08 -6.27 7.71
N ARG A 336 28.69 -6.79 8.87
CA ARG A 336 27.68 -7.84 8.99
C ARG A 336 26.54 -7.37 9.88
N VAL A 337 25.34 -7.50 9.36
CA VAL A 337 24.08 -7.25 10.07
C VAL A 337 23.37 -8.56 10.29
N LYS A 338 22.76 -8.74 11.46
CA LYS A 338 21.78 -9.79 11.71
C LYS A 338 20.40 -9.16 11.81
N VAL A 339 19.46 -9.65 11.01
CA VAL A 339 18.07 -9.24 11.03
C VAL A 339 17.23 -10.37 11.59
N ALA A 340 16.33 -10.08 12.51
CA ALA A 340 15.35 -11.03 13.02
C ALA A 340 13.94 -10.44 12.99
N VAL A 341 12.98 -11.16 12.40
CA VAL A 341 11.57 -10.80 12.42
C VAL A 341 10.87 -11.73 13.39
N THR A 342 10.20 -11.17 14.39
CA THR A 342 9.47 -11.92 15.41
C THR A 342 7.97 -11.64 15.32
N ASN A 343 7.17 -12.69 15.33
CA ASN A 343 5.72 -12.63 15.39
C ASN A 343 5.23 -12.73 16.84
N PHE A 344 4.38 -11.79 17.22
CA PHE A 344 3.73 -11.68 18.53
C PHE A 344 2.21 -11.90 18.45
N ASN A 345 1.69 -12.33 17.30
CA ASN A 345 0.29 -12.67 17.10
C ASN A 345 0.07 -14.18 17.21
N TYR A 346 -0.79 -14.61 18.15
CA TYR A 346 -1.16 -16.02 18.40
C TYR A 346 -2.24 -16.57 17.47
N ARG A 347 -2.73 -15.78 16.50
CA ARG A 347 -3.80 -16.20 15.58
C ARG A 347 -3.44 -16.06 14.11
N MET A 348 -2.21 -15.67 13.82
CA MET A 348 -1.83 -15.26 12.48
C MET A 348 -0.44 -15.75 12.14
N ASN A 349 -0.39 -16.52 11.06
CA ASN A 349 0.82 -16.84 10.35
C ASN A 349 0.99 -15.86 9.19
N TYR A 350 2.23 -15.53 8.86
CA TYR A 350 2.56 -14.71 7.70
C TYR A 350 3.26 -15.58 6.65
N SER A 351 2.49 -16.04 5.66
CA SER A 351 3.01 -16.67 4.44
C SER A 351 3.49 -15.61 3.46
N LEU A 352 4.51 -15.92 2.65
CA LEU A 352 5.04 -15.00 1.64
C LEU A 352 5.48 -13.65 2.22
N TRP A 353 5.93 -13.66 3.48
CA TRP A 353 6.32 -12.43 4.16
C TRP A 353 7.46 -11.72 3.41
N THR A 354 7.41 -10.39 3.43
CA THR A 354 8.37 -9.50 2.79
C THR A 354 8.85 -8.46 3.79
N LEU A 355 10.13 -8.12 3.71
CA LEU A 355 10.77 -7.09 4.50
C LEU A 355 11.49 -6.14 3.54
N ALA A 356 10.98 -4.94 3.35
CA ALA A 356 11.68 -3.91 2.58
C ALA A 356 12.40 -2.96 3.53
N VAL A 357 13.67 -2.69 3.26
CA VAL A 357 14.53 -1.85 4.09
C VAL A 357 15.18 -0.79 3.22
N GLN A 358 15.16 0.45 3.70
CA GLN A 358 15.91 1.55 3.10
C GLN A 358 17.14 1.83 3.94
N HIS A 359 18.32 1.70 3.33
CA HIS A 359 19.61 1.99 3.95
C HIS A 359 20.65 2.29 2.85
N PRO A 360 21.45 3.37 2.95
CA PRO A 360 22.40 3.78 1.89
C PRO A 360 23.28 2.66 1.34
N ASN A 361 23.80 1.81 2.23
CA ASN A 361 24.70 0.71 1.87
C ASN A 361 24.02 -0.56 1.31
N LEU A 362 22.70 -0.56 1.10
CA LEU A 362 22.00 -1.65 0.38
C LEU A 362 22.23 -1.61 -1.13
N ASN A 363 22.89 -0.57 -1.63
CA ASN A 363 23.42 -0.51 -2.97
C ASN A 363 24.60 -1.48 -3.21
N ASN A 364 25.25 -1.96 -2.14
CA ASN A 364 26.44 -2.80 -2.20
C ASN A 364 26.30 -4.05 -1.30
N VAL A 365 25.23 -4.81 -1.54
CA VAL A 365 24.98 -6.09 -0.85
C VAL A 365 25.87 -7.18 -1.45
N THR A 366 26.72 -7.78 -0.62
CA THR A 366 27.61 -8.87 -1.03
C THR A 366 26.91 -10.22 -0.93
N GLN A 367 26.24 -10.47 0.20
CA GLN A 367 25.60 -11.75 0.45
C GLN A 367 24.46 -11.60 1.46
N VAL A 368 23.39 -12.36 1.23
CA VAL A 368 22.27 -12.51 2.16
C VAL A 368 22.18 -13.99 2.51
N PHE A 369 22.08 -14.29 3.81
CA PHE A 369 22.07 -15.65 4.32
C PHE A 369 20.67 -16.04 4.78
N SER A 370 20.14 -17.16 4.28
CA SER A 370 18.85 -17.72 4.69
C SER A 370 17.61 -16.93 4.27
N PHE A 371 17.73 -15.75 3.65
CA PHE A 371 16.63 -15.05 2.97
C PHE A 371 16.98 -14.86 1.49
N ASP A 372 15.95 -14.79 0.66
CA ASP A 372 16.08 -14.26 -0.70
C ASP A 372 16.15 -12.73 -0.66
N TYR A 373 16.85 -12.15 -1.63
CA TYR A 373 17.07 -10.71 -1.73
C TYR A 373 16.81 -10.20 -3.14
N LYS A 374 16.13 -9.06 -3.22
CA LYS A 374 15.92 -8.33 -4.46
C LYS A 374 16.10 -6.83 -4.23
N PRO A 375 17.00 -6.14 -4.96
CA PRO A 375 17.07 -4.69 -4.89
C PRO A 375 15.76 -4.08 -5.41
N LEU A 376 15.29 -3.04 -4.74
CA LEU A 376 14.15 -2.24 -5.20
C LEU A 376 14.70 -0.93 -5.75
N LEU A 377 14.39 -0.66 -7.01
CA LEU A 377 14.78 0.56 -7.71
C LEU A 377 13.51 1.38 -8.03
N PRO A 378 12.86 1.98 -7.01
CA PRO A 378 11.67 2.80 -7.25
C PRO A 378 11.98 4.03 -8.10
N TYR A 379 13.22 4.51 -8.04
CA TYR A 379 13.77 5.59 -8.86
C TYR A 379 15.07 5.11 -9.50
N GLU A 380 15.25 5.35 -10.80
CA GLU A 380 16.43 4.87 -11.56
C GLU A 380 17.77 5.36 -10.98
N SER A 381 17.75 6.46 -10.22
CA SER A 381 18.94 7.09 -9.65
C SER A 381 19.29 6.65 -8.22
N ILE A 382 18.42 5.93 -7.51
CA ILE A 382 18.60 5.60 -6.08
C ILE A 382 18.43 4.09 -5.87
N ASN A 383 19.50 3.44 -5.40
CA ASN A 383 19.58 2.01 -5.14
C ASN A 383 19.79 1.69 -3.65
N ASP A 384 19.22 2.50 -2.76
CA ASP A 384 19.36 2.39 -1.31
C ASP A 384 18.32 1.47 -0.65
N THR A 385 17.49 0.79 -1.44
CA THR A 385 16.35 0.01 -0.94
C THR A 385 16.47 -1.45 -1.37
N GLY A 386 16.29 -2.36 -0.41
CA GLY A 386 16.35 -3.80 -0.63
C GLY A 386 15.13 -4.51 -0.06
N MET A 387 14.59 -5.48 -0.79
CA MET A 387 13.54 -6.38 -0.34
C MET A 387 14.13 -7.74 0.02
N PHE A 388 13.79 -8.22 1.20
CA PHE A 388 14.11 -9.55 1.71
C PHE A 388 12.82 -10.35 1.86
N PHE A 389 12.87 -11.65 1.57
CA PHE A 389 11.72 -12.54 1.73
C PHE A 389 12.17 -13.97 2.01
N GLY A 390 11.24 -14.78 2.52
CA GLY A 390 11.54 -16.16 2.86
C GLY A 390 11.77 -17.04 1.62
N MET A 391 12.71 -17.96 1.73
CA MET A 391 12.98 -18.99 0.75
C MET A 391 11.87 -20.04 0.79
N LYS A 392 11.37 -20.41 -0.39
CA LYS A 392 10.25 -21.35 -0.55
C LYS A 392 10.58 -22.69 0.11
N TYR A 393 9.64 -23.24 0.87
CA TYR A 393 9.79 -24.52 1.60
C TYR A 393 10.83 -24.53 2.73
N PHE A 394 11.34 -23.36 3.14
CA PHE A 394 12.30 -23.27 4.24
C PHE A 394 11.81 -22.30 5.32
N ASN A 395 11.66 -21.03 4.97
CA ASN A 395 11.23 -19.98 5.89
C ASN A 395 10.30 -18.97 5.24
N ASP A 396 9.60 -19.35 4.17
CA ASP A 396 8.53 -18.60 3.51
C ASP A 396 7.24 -18.49 4.37
N LEU A 397 7.21 -19.18 5.50
CA LEU A 397 6.15 -19.12 6.51
C LEU A 397 6.71 -18.64 7.86
N LEU A 398 6.30 -17.45 8.30
CA LEU A 398 6.51 -16.97 9.66
C LEU A 398 5.32 -17.41 10.53
N MET A 399 5.58 -18.37 11.41
CA MET A 399 4.58 -18.93 12.30
C MET A 399 4.08 -17.91 13.33
N GLU A 400 2.93 -18.20 13.92
CA GLU A 400 2.35 -17.48 15.06
C GLU A 400 3.31 -17.36 16.26
N ALA A 401 2.95 -16.51 17.21
CA ALA A 401 3.75 -16.28 18.41
C ALA A 401 4.06 -17.57 19.17
N GLY A 402 5.35 -17.79 19.43
CA GLY A 402 5.86 -18.98 20.10
C GLY A 402 7.34 -19.21 19.80
N PRO A 403 7.90 -20.38 20.19
CA PRO A 403 9.32 -20.69 19.98
C PRO A 403 9.77 -20.64 18.51
N THR A 404 8.86 -20.97 17.58
CA THR A 404 9.10 -20.96 16.13
C THR A 404 8.56 -19.71 15.44
N GLY A 405 8.03 -18.74 16.20
CA GLY A 405 7.47 -17.49 15.68
C GLY A 405 8.54 -16.45 15.32
N ASN A 406 9.70 -16.89 14.82
CA ASN A 406 10.77 -16.00 14.38
C ASN A 406 11.44 -16.51 13.11
N VAL A 407 11.92 -15.56 12.30
CA VAL A 407 12.83 -15.82 11.19
C VAL A 407 14.03 -14.89 11.31
N GLN A 408 15.21 -15.38 10.94
CA GLN A 408 16.45 -14.60 11.06
C GLN A 408 17.35 -14.82 9.85
N SER A 409 18.11 -13.78 9.52
CA SER A 409 19.07 -13.76 8.42
C SER A 409 20.28 -12.95 8.83
N GLU A 410 21.40 -13.22 8.17
CA GLU A 410 22.56 -12.35 8.21
C GLU A 410 22.75 -11.70 6.84
N ILE A 411 23.26 -10.48 6.83
CA ILE A 411 23.51 -9.69 5.62
C ILE A 411 24.97 -9.26 5.68
N LEU A 412 25.73 -9.57 4.64
CA LEU A 412 27.09 -9.09 4.44
C LEU A 412 27.06 -7.94 3.44
N LEU A 413 27.57 -6.80 3.89
CA LEU A 413 27.55 -5.55 3.16
C LEU A 413 28.98 -5.10 2.94
N GLN A 414 29.34 -4.78 1.69
CA GLN A 414 30.65 -4.22 1.40
C GLN A 414 30.67 -2.76 1.81
N LYS A 415 31.78 -2.33 2.41
CA LYS A 415 31.96 -0.94 2.80
C LYS A 415 32.31 -0.09 1.60
N ASP A 416 31.60 1.01 1.46
CA ASP A 416 32.06 2.13 0.68
C ASP A 416 32.94 3.04 1.55
N LYS A 417 34.19 3.25 1.15
CA LYS A 417 35.17 4.04 1.92
C LYS A 417 34.78 5.51 2.05
N ASP A 418 33.98 6.02 1.12
CA ASP A 418 33.62 7.44 1.08
C ASP A 418 32.41 7.73 1.98
N THR A 419 31.54 6.73 2.20
CA THR A 419 30.26 6.93 2.90
C THR A 419 30.13 6.14 4.21
N PHE A 420 30.90 5.06 4.40
CA PHE A 420 30.77 4.21 5.58
C PHE A 420 31.20 4.92 6.86
N THR A 421 30.31 4.94 7.85
CA THR A 421 30.60 5.46 9.19
C THR A 421 29.76 4.75 10.23
N LEU A 422 30.25 4.69 11.46
CA LEU A 422 29.48 4.23 12.63
C LEU A 422 28.93 5.39 13.45
N LYS A 423 29.17 6.64 13.02
CA LYS A 423 28.70 7.84 13.69
C LYS A 423 27.21 8.06 13.42
N GLN A 424 26.53 8.70 14.37
CA GLN A 424 25.16 9.22 14.21
C GLN A 424 24.15 8.18 13.72
N GLY A 425 24.35 6.90 14.09
CA GLY A 425 23.41 5.85 13.74
C GLY A 425 23.37 5.45 12.26
N TRP A 426 24.40 5.78 11.47
CA TRP A 426 24.45 5.48 10.04
C TRP A 426 24.24 3.99 9.70
N ALA A 427 24.69 3.08 10.57
CA ALA A 427 24.59 1.63 10.37
C ALA A 427 23.15 1.06 10.55
N PHE A 428 22.18 1.92 10.86
CA PHE A 428 20.79 1.56 11.10
C PHE A 428 19.89 1.99 9.94
N PRO A 429 18.82 1.23 9.66
CA PRO A 429 17.95 1.51 8.54
C PRO A 429 17.22 2.85 8.71
N ARG A 430 16.99 3.55 7.59
CA ARG A 430 16.21 4.79 7.56
C ARG A 430 14.71 4.52 7.55
N LYS A 431 14.30 3.44 6.87
CA LYS A 431 12.92 2.95 6.83
C LYS A 431 12.89 1.43 6.80
N VAL A 432 11.83 0.88 7.35
CA VAL A 432 11.57 -0.57 7.37
C VAL A 432 10.08 -0.78 7.11
N TYR A 433 9.76 -1.67 6.18
CA TYR A 433 8.41 -2.10 5.86
C TYR A 433 8.29 -3.60 6.01
N PHE A 434 7.26 -4.06 6.70
CA PHE A 434 6.93 -5.49 6.79
C PHE A 434 5.59 -5.74 6.09
N ASN A 435 5.56 -6.61 5.08
CA ASN A 435 4.40 -6.86 4.22
C ASN A 435 3.78 -5.57 3.65
N GLY A 436 4.64 -4.58 3.41
CA GLY A 436 4.28 -3.23 2.96
C GLY A 436 3.75 -2.28 4.02
N GLU A 437 3.60 -2.67 5.29
CA GLU A 437 3.28 -1.73 6.36
C GLU A 437 4.56 -1.09 6.90
N GLU A 438 4.60 0.25 7.00
CA GLU A 438 5.75 0.97 7.56
C GLU A 438 5.87 0.69 9.06
N CYS A 439 7.04 0.23 9.50
CA CYS A 439 7.33 -0.05 10.89
C CYS A 439 7.80 1.19 11.62
N MET A 440 7.33 1.37 12.85
CA MET A 440 7.79 2.47 13.69
C MET A 440 9.24 2.24 14.15
N LEU A 441 10.15 3.11 13.74
CA LEU A 441 11.53 3.13 14.23
C LEU A 441 11.62 3.88 15.58
N PRO A 442 12.60 3.53 16.44
CA PRO A 442 12.95 4.37 17.58
C PRO A 442 13.48 5.72 17.08
N PRO A 443 13.45 6.76 17.93
CA PRO A 443 13.96 8.06 17.54
C PRO A 443 15.50 8.03 17.43
N PRO A 444 16.12 8.73 16.45
CA PRO A 444 17.55 8.60 16.14
C PRO A 444 18.52 8.91 17.30
N ASP A 445 18.11 9.75 18.25
CA ASP A 445 18.86 10.09 19.46
C ASP A 445 19.05 8.91 20.42
N THR A 446 18.22 7.88 20.30
CA THR A 446 18.29 6.66 21.11
C THR A 446 19.03 5.52 20.43
N TYR A 447 19.59 5.74 19.23
CA TYR A 447 20.29 4.68 18.49
C TYR A 447 21.57 4.27 19.23
N PRO A 448 22.00 3.01 19.12
CA PRO A 448 23.24 2.58 19.72
C PRO A 448 24.43 3.42 19.23
N ILE A 449 25.04 4.16 20.16
CA ILE A 449 26.18 5.04 19.90
C ILE A 449 27.47 4.32 20.25
N LEU A 450 28.53 4.59 19.48
CA LEU A 450 29.88 4.21 19.86
C LEU A 450 30.25 4.84 21.21
N PRO A 451 30.80 4.09 22.17
CA PRO A 451 31.27 4.65 23.41
C PRO A 451 32.34 5.70 23.12
N ASN A 452 32.11 6.92 23.62
CA ASN A 452 33.11 7.98 23.55
C ASN A 452 34.32 7.57 24.40
N SER A 453 35.32 6.98 23.76
CA SER A 453 36.60 6.64 24.38
C SER A 453 37.49 7.88 24.47
N ALA A 454 36.96 8.97 25.04
CA ALA A 454 37.82 10.01 25.56
C ALA A 454 38.33 9.51 26.91
N PRO A 455 39.65 9.33 27.11
CA PRO A 455 40.15 9.11 28.45
C PRO A 455 39.71 10.33 29.28
N VAL A 456 38.85 10.10 30.26
CA VAL A 456 38.64 11.12 31.29
C VAL A 456 39.98 11.19 32.00
N ASN A 457 40.78 12.21 31.69
CA ASN A 457 41.99 12.54 32.44
C ASN A 457 41.53 12.96 33.86
N LEU A 458 41.12 11.99 34.69
CA LEU A 458 41.24 12.11 36.13
C LEU A 458 42.75 12.23 36.39
N PHE A 459 43.16 13.27 37.12
CA PHE A 459 44.54 13.69 37.38
C PHE A 459 45.14 14.71 36.40
N ASN A 460 44.57 15.91 36.41
CA ASN A 460 45.33 17.16 36.25
C ASN A 460 45.51 17.87 37.61
N PHE A 461 45.70 17.09 38.68
CA PHE A 461 45.94 17.60 40.05
C PHE A 461 47.32 18.26 40.30
N PRO A 462 48.42 18.03 39.54
CA PRO A 462 49.71 18.62 39.95
C PRO A 462 49.82 20.11 39.59
N LYS A 463 49.03 20.63 38.64
CA LYS A 463 49.07 22.06 38.29
C LYS A 463 48.37 22.96 39.30
N PHE A 464 47.36 22.46 40.01
CA PHE A 464 46.64 23.22 41.05
C PHE A 464 47.39 23.27 42.38
N ILE A 465 48.12 22.21 42.72
CA ILE A 465 48.97 22.18 43.93
C ILE A 465 50.18 23.10 43.75
N PHE A 466 50.78 23.15 42.54
CA PHE A 466 51.91 24.02 42.26
C PHE A 466 51.54 25.52 42.31
N THR A 467 50.37 25.92 41.80
CA THR A 467 49.90 27.32 41.92
C THR A 467 49.55 27.72 43.35
N MET A 468 49.01 26.80 44.16
CA MET A 468 48.76 27.09 45.59
C MET A 468 50.05 27.19 46.41
N LEU A 469 51.07 26.35 46.13
CA LEU A 469 52.38 26.44 46.78
C LEU A 469 53.13 27.73 46.42
N VAL A 470 53.03 28.19 45.16
CA VAL A 470 53.64 29.47 44.74
C VAL A 470 52.95 30.67 45.39
N MET A 471 51.62 30.62 45.59
CA MET A 471 50.89 31.70 46.27
C MET A 471 51.17 31.75 47.78
N LEU A 472 51.48 30.61 48.41
CA LEU A 472 51.88 30.54 49.83
C LEU A 472 53.35 30.96 50.08
N ALA A 473 54.20 30.93 49.05
CA ALA A 473 55.60 31.36 49.16
C ALA A 473 55.82 32.86 48.92
N VAL A 474 54.78 33.60 48.54
CA VAL A 474 54.81 35.04 48.23
C VAL A 474 54.09 35.88 49.32
N LEU A 475 53.64 35.25 50.40
CA LEU A 475 53.03 35.91 51.57
C LEU A 475 54.01 36.04 52.74
#